data_AF-A0A7I0J6L9-F1
#
_entry.id   AF-A0A7I0J6L9-F1
#
_cell.length_a   1.000
_cell.length_b   1.000
_cell.length_c   1.000
_cell.angle_alpha   90.00
_cell.angle_beta   90.00
_cell.angle_gamma   90.00
#
_symmetry.space_group_name_H-M   'P 1'
#
loop_
_entity.id
_entity.type
_entity.pdbx_description
1 polymer ?
#
loop_
_entity_poly.entity_id
_entity_poly.type
_entity_poly.pdbx_seq_one_letter_code
_entity_poly.pdbx_strand_id
1 'polypeptide(L)'
;ERLSKGLKVDWIGFILVALALGCLEVFLDEGQRNDWFASTFITTFAVISAVSFLLLVPWEWTRREPIVGVRLLFSRQFCMSFLVMMAVGAVLFSTTQLLPQLQQTTFDYTATLSGLSMMPGGIAMLMLMPISGFAAGVIQPRYL
;
A
#
# COMPACT_ATOMS: atom_id res chain seq x y z
N GLU A 1 0.79 7.53 -34.68
CA GLU A 1 0.19 8.88 -34.48
C GLU A 1 -0.16 9.27 -33.04
N ARG A 2 -0.53 8.36 -32.12
CA ARG A 2 -0.87 8.74 -30.72
C ARG A 2 0.30 9.10 -29.80
N LEU A 3 1.55 8.88 -30.25
CA LEU A 3 2.77 9.18 -29.48
C LEU A 3 3.41 10.54 -29.86
N SER A 4 2.84 11.27 -30.84
CA SER A 4 3.42 12.53 -31.35
C SER A 4 2.94 13.79 -30.64
N LYS A 5 1.94 13.68 -29.75
CA LYS A 5 1.57 14.75 -28.81
C LYS A 5 2.04 14.28 -27.46
N GLY A 6 3.09 14.90 -26.92
CA GLY A 6 3.68 14.53 -25.65
C GLY A 6 2.61 14.31 -24.58
N LEU A 7 2.76 13.24 -23.80
CA LEU A 7 1.92 12.96 -22.64
C LEU A 7 1.82 14.23 -21.81
N LYS A 8 0.64 14.85 -21.77
CA LYS A 8 0.39 15.99 -20.89
C LYS A 8 0.18 15.42 -19.49
N VAL A 9 1.29 15.16 -18.81
CA VAL A 9 1.28 14.68 -17.43
C VAL A 9 0.59 15.73 -16.55
N ASP A 10 -0.46 15.32 -15.84
CA ASP A 10 -1.15 16.18 -14.87
C ASP A 10 -0.34 16.27 -13.57
N TRP A 11 0.71 17.11 -13.58
CA TRP A 11 1.57 17.31 -12.41
C TRP A 11 0.82 17.74 -11.15
N ILE A 12 -0.29 18.47 -11.30
CA ILE A 12 -1.08 18.94 -10.17
C ILE A 12 -1.85 17.76 -9.57
N GLY A 13 -2.50 16.95 -10.41
CA GLY A 13 -3.14 15.70 -9.99
C GLY A 13 -2.15 14.76 -9.29
N PHE A 14 -0.93 14.63 -9.82
CA PHE A 14 0.12 13.82 -9.22
C PHE A 14 0.48 14.28 -7.79
N ILE A 15 0.70 15.59 -7.60
CA ILE A 15 1.02 16.16 -6.28
C ILE A 15 -0.15 15.99 -5.31
N LEU A 16 -1.38 16.19 -5.78
CA LEU A 16 -2.60 15.96 -4.98
C LEU A 16 -2.70 14.51 -4.50
N VAL A 17 -2.44 13.54 -5.38
CA VAL A 17 -2.46 12.10 -5.03
C VAL A 17 -1.35 11.78 -4.03
N ALA A 18 -0.13 12.27 -4.28
CA ALA A 18 1.02 12.04 -3.41
C ALA A 18 0.80 12.61 -2.01
N LEU A 19 0.25 13.84 -1.90
CA LEU A 19 -0.09 14.44 -0.61
C LEU A 19 -1.25 13.71 0.07
N ALA A 20 -2.33 13.42 -0.66
CA ALA A 20 -3.49 12.76 -0.08
C ALA A 20 -3.13 11.38 0.50
N LEU A 21 -2.48 10.52 -0.30
CA LEU A 21 -2.12 9.16 0.10
C LEU A 21 -0.92 9.14 1.06
N GLY A 22 0.12 9.95 0.82
CA GLY A 22 1.30 9.98 1.68
C GLY A 22 1.00 10.53 3.08
N CYS A 23 0.20 11.59 3.19
CA CYS A 23 -0.20 12.09 4.50
C CYS A 23 -1.18 11.13 5.21
N LEU A 24 -2.01 10.40 4.45
CA LEU A 24 -2.89 9.37 5.02
C LEU A 24 -2.07 8.19 5.58
N GLU A 25 -1.05 7.74 4.85
CA GLU A 25 -0.14 6.68 5.29
C GLU A 25 0.53 7.05 6.62
N VAL A 26 1.11 8.25 6.71
CA VAL A 26 1.73 8.75 7.96
C VAL A 26 0.71 8.84 9.10
N PHE A 27 -0.50 9.34 8.82
CA PHE A 27 -1.56 9.43 9.82
C PHE A 27 -1.95 8.05 10.39
N LEU A 28 -2.02 7.02 9.54
CA LEU A 28 -2.42 5.67 9.95
C LEU A 28 -1.28 4.91 10.63
N ASP A 29 -0.05 5.01 10.13
CA ASP A 29 1.12 4.29 10.65
C ASP A 29 1.55 4.83 12.03
N GLU A 30 1.64 6.16 12.13
CA GLU A 30 2.13 6.82 13.33
C GLU A 30 0.98 7.24 14.28
N GLY A 31 -0.28 7.11 13.82
CA GLY A 31 -1.54 7.38 14.52
C GLY A 31 -1.51 6.95 15.99
N GLN A 32 -1.33 5.65 16.20
CA GLN A 32 -1.35 5.05 17.53
C GLN A 32 -0.15 5.46 18.39
N ARG A 33 0.98 5.80 17.75
CA ARG A 33 2.23 6.09 18.46
C ARG A 33 2.28 7.50 19.05
N ASN A 34 1.65 8.50 18.41
CA ASN A 34 1.53 9.86 18.96
C ASN A 34 0.09 10.22 19.37
N ASP A 35 -0.65 9.28 19.95
CA ASP A 35 -1.97 9.55 20.54
C ASP A 35 -3.00 10.18 19.58
N TRP A 36 -2.92 9.85 18.28
CA TRP A 36 -3.87 10.25 17.23
C TRP A 36 -4.14 11.77 17.22
N PHE A 37 -5.35 12.18 17.61
CA PHE A 37 -5.81 13.57 17.58
C PHE A 37 -5.28 14.42 18.74
N ALA A 38 -4.61 13.83 19.72
CA ALA A 38 -3.94 14.58 20.77
C ALA A 38 -2.65 15.24 20.26
N SER A 39 -2.00 14.65 19.25
CA SER A 39 -0.81 15.22 18.63
C SER A 39 -1.15 16.20 17.51
N THR A 40 -0.61 17.40 17.62
CA THR A 40 -0.70 18.43 16.57
C THR A 40 -0.05 17.96 15.27
N PHE A 41 1.00 17.14 15.34
CA PHE A 41 1.67 16.57 14.17
C PHE A 41 0.69 15.70 13.36
N ILE A 42 0.11 14.68 13.99
CA ILE A 42 -0.80 13.73 13.35
C ILE A 42 -2.07 14.42 12.85
N THR A 43 -2.62 15.33 13.66
CA THR A 43 -3.78 16.12 13.26
C THR A 43 -3.49 16.99 12.03
N THR A 44 -2.27 17.55 11.91
CA THR A 44 -1.86 18.32 10.73
C THR A 44 -1.81 17.43 9.48
N PHE A 45 -1.22 16.22 9.57
CA PHE A 45 -1.22 15.27 8.45
C PHE A 45 -2.63 14.80 8.07
N ALA A 46 -3.50 14.58 9.06
CA ALA A 46 -4.91 14.25 8.82
C ALA A 46 -5.63 15.34 8.04
N VAL A 47 -5.44 16.61 8.44
CA VAL A 47 -6.06 17.76 7.77
C VAL A 47 -5.50 17.95 6.36
N ILE A 48 -4.18 17.86 6.17
CA ILE A 48 -3.57 17.94 4.84
C ILE A 48 -4.11 16.84 3.93
N SER A 49 -4.14 15.59 4.42
CA SER A 49 -4.69 14.47 3.68
C SER A 49 -6.16 14.71 3.29
N ALA A 50 -7.00 15.12 4.25
CA ALA A 50 -8.42 15.39 4.01
C ALA A 50 -8.62 16.51 2.98
N VAL A 51 -7.89 17.62 3.10
CA VAL A 51 -7.98 18.74 2.16
C VAL A 51 -7.49 18.33 0.77
N SER A 52 -6.35 17.66 0.66
CA SER A 52 -5.82 17.16 -0.61
C SER A 52 -6.78 16.16 -1.26
N PHE A 53 -7.41 15.28 -0.49
CA PHE A 53 -8.39 14.32 -1.00
C PHE A 53 -9.66 15.03 -1.51
N LEU A 54 -10.16 16.02 -0.76
CA LEU A 54 -11.32 16.84 -1.17
C LEU A 54 -11.03 17.67 -2.43
N LEU A 55 -9.80 18.13 -2.63
CA LEU A 55 -9.39 18.85 -3.85
C LEU A 55 -9.15 17.89 -5.03
N LEU A 56 -8.68 16.68 -4.76
CA LEU A 56 -8.39 15.67 -5.77
C LEU A 56 -9.65 15.19 -6.49
N VAL A 57 -10.74 14.94 -5.76
CA VAL A 57 -12.01 14.44 -6.32
C VAL A 57 -12.57 15.33 -7.46
N PRO A 58 -12.79 16.65 -7.26
CA PRO A 58 -13.29 17.52 -8.33
C PRO A 58 -12.22 17.78 -9.41
N TRP A 59 -10.93 17.77 -9.04
CA TRP A 59 -9.83 17.95 -10.00
C TRP A 59 -9.79 16.82 -11.02
N GLU A 60 -9.75 15.57 -10.56
CA GLU A 60 -9.69 14.37 -11.41
C GLU A 60 -10.98 14.17 -12.21
N TRP A 61 -12.14 14.61 -11.70
CA TRP A 61 -13.40 14.55 -12.45
C TRP A 61 -13.40 15.52 -13.65
N THR A 62 -12.78 16.70 -13.50
CA THR A 62 -12.83 17.76 -14.51
C THR A 62 -11.80 17.58 -15.63
N ARG A 63 -10.76 16.76 -15.42
CA ARG A 63 -9.65 16.58 -16.37
C ARG A 63 -9.94 15.51 -17.42
N ARG A 64 -9.50 15.76 -18.66
CA ARG A 64 -9.63 14.85 -19.81
C ARG A 64 -8.62 13.69 -19.77
N GLU A 65 -7.47 13.89 -19.14
CA GLU A 65 -6.40 12.89 -18.96
C GLU A 65 -6.09 12.77 -17.46
N PRO A 66 -7.02 12.19 -16.66
CA PRO A 66 -6.84 12.03 -15.22
C PRO A 66 -5.70 11.06 -14.92
N ILE A 67 -4.92 11.32 -13.86
CA ILE A 67 -3.87 10.39 -13.40
C ILE A 67 -4.50 9.21 -12.69
N VAL A 68 -5.50 9.46 -11.85
CA VAL A 68 -6.31 8.43 -11.22
C VAL A 68 -7.67 8.36 -11.90
N GLY A 69 -7.89 7.30 -12.67
CA GLY A 69 -9.21 7.02 -13.23
C GLY A 69 -10.21 6.69 -12.11
N VAL A 70 -10.94 7.68 -11.60
CA VAL A 70 -11.90 7.51 -10.49
C VAL A 70 -12.94 6.40 -10.78
N ARG A 71 -13.31 6.21 -12.06
CA ARG A 71 -14.20 5.12 -12.50
C ARG A 71 -13.60 3.72 -12.31
N LEU A 72 -12.27 3.59 -12.38
CA LEU A 72 -11.57 2.33 -12.15
C LEU A 72 -11.69 1.90 -10.69
N LEU A 73 -11.66 2.86 -9.75
CA LEU A 73 -11.81 2.60 -8.31
C LEU A 73 -13.14 1.91 -7.97
N PHE A 74 -14.20 2.20 -8.74
CA PHE A 74 -15.52 1.59 -8.59
C PHE A 74 -15.73 0.31 -9.43
N SER A 75 -14.70 -0.15 -10.16
CA SER A 75 -14.81 -1.40 -10.91
C SER A 75 -14.71 -2.61 -9.98
N ARG A 76 -15.52 -3.64 -10.25
CA ARG A 76 -15.50 -4.90 -9.47
C ARG A 76 -14.11 -5.56 -9.49
N GLN A 77 -13.41 -5.48 -10.61
CA GLN A 77 -12.05 -6.01 -10.74
C GLN A 77 -11.08 -5.30 -9.80
N PHE A 78 -11.11 -3.97 -9.75
CA PHE A 78 -10.28 -3.18 -8.85
C PHE A 78 -10.60 -3.47 -7.39
N CYS A 79 -11.88 -3.54 -7.02
CA CYS A 79 -12.28 -3.83 -5.65
C CYS A 79 -11.78 -5.22 -5.20
N MET A 80 -11.88 -6.24 -6.06
CA MET A 80 -11.34 -7.57 -5.76
C MET A 80 -9.81 -7.55 -5.62
N SER A 81 -9.10 -6.89 -6.54
CA SER A 81 -7.65 -6.75 -6.43
C SER A 81 -7.23 -5.98 -5.16
N PHE A 82 -7.96 -4.93 -4.81
CA PHE A 82 -7.73 -4.15 -3.59
C PHE A 82 -7.91 -5.00 -2.33
N LEU A 83 -8.98 -5.79 -2.25
CA LEU A 83 -9.22 -6.69 -1.12
C LEU A 83 -8.15 -7.78 -1.00
N VAL A 84 -7.75 -8.39 -2.13
CA VAL A 84 -6.66 -9.37 -2.14
C VAL A 84 -5.37 -8.72 -1.65
N MET A 85 -5.05 -7.51 -2.13
CA MET A 85 -3.82 -6.83 -1.73
C MET A 85 -3.85 -6.39 -0.26
N MET A 86 -5.01 -6.03 0.26
CA MET A 86 -5.20 -5.74 1.68
C MET A 86 -4.99 -6.99 2.54
N ALA A 87 -5.52 -8.15 2.11
CA ALA A 87 -5.31 -9.42 2.80
C ALA A 87 -3.83 -9.83 2.78
N VAL A 88 -3.15 -9.68 1.64
CA VAL A 88 -1.70 -9.91 1.51
C VAL A 88 -0.93 -9.00 2.45
N GLY A 89 -1.25 -7.70 2.47
CA GLY A 89 -0.63 -6.73 3.38
C GLY A 89 -0.82 -7.10 4.85
N ALA A 90 -2.02 -7.52 5.25
CA ALA A 90 -2.30 -7.95 6.61
C ALA A 90 -1.49 -9.19 7.02
N VAL A 91 -1.38 -10.19 6.14
CA VAL A 91 -0.57 -11.40 6.39
C VAL A 91 0.91 -11.06 6.47
N LEU A 92 1.40 -10.21 5.56
CA LEU A 92 2.80 -9.75 5.58
C LEU A 92 3.11 -9.01 6.88
N PHE A 93 2.35 -7.99 7.24
CA PHE A 93 2.58 -7.24 8.48
C PHE A 93 2.49 -8.11 9.73
N SER A 94 1.52 -9.04 9.76
CA SER A 94 1.37 -9.98 10.87
C SER A 94 2.58 -10.89 11.02
N THR A 95 3.12 -11.39 9.91
CA THR A 95 4.27 -12.30 9.94
C THR A 95 5.57 -11.54 10.17
N THR A 96 5.84 -10.43 9.48
CA THR A 96 7.14 -9.74 9.53
C THR A 96 7.31 -8.83 10.74
N GLN A 97 6.22 -8.28 11.28
CA GLN A 97 6.27 -7.28 12.36
C GLN A 97 5.69 -7.85 13.66
N LEU A 98 4.42 -8.30 13.63
CA LEU A 98 3.71 -8.72 14.84
C LEU A 98 4.23 -10.03 15.42
N LEU A 99 4.52 -11.04 14.59
CA LEU A 99 5.03 -12.34 15.04
C LEU A 99 6.37 -12.24 15.81
N PRO A 100 7.43 -11.58 15.28
CA PRO A 100 8.68 -11.48 16.03
C PRO A 100 8.53 -10.60 17.26
N GLN A 101 7.66 -9.59 17.23
CA GLN A 101 7.36 -8.78 18.41
C GLN A 101 6.64 -9.60 19.50
N LEU A 102 5.72 -10.48 19.12
CA LEU A 102 5.04 -11.40 20.02
C LEU A 102 6.00 -12.44 20.62
N GLN A 103 6.91 -13.00 19.80
CA GLN A 103 7.95 -13.91 20.29
C GLN A 103 8.88 -13.23 21.30
N GLN A 104 9.28 -11.99 21.04
CA GLN A 104 10.17 -11.24 21.94
C GLN A 104 9.48 -10.80 23.24
N THR A 105 8.18 -10.46 23.20
CA THR A 105 7.46 -9.92 24.36
C THR A 105 6.78 -10.98 25.22
N THR A 106 6.28 -12.06 24.62
CA THR A 106 5.47 -13.08 25.31
C THR A 106 6.25 -14.38 25.54
N PHE A 107 7.17 -14.73 24.64
CA PHE A 107 7.93 -15.99 24.70
C PHE A 107 9.37 -15.81 25.21
N ASP A 108 9.75 -14.60 25.62
CA ASP A 108 11.10 -14.23 26.06
C ASP A 108 12.22 -14.60 25.07
N TYR A 109 11.88 -14.68 23.77
CA TYR A 109 12.88 -14.98 22.75
C TYR A 109 13.80 -13.76 22.58
N THR A 110 15.10 -13.99 22.54
CA THR A 110 16.04 -12.95 22.12
C THR A 110 15.78 -12.58 20.65
N ALA A 111 16.16 -11.36 20.25
CA ALA A 111 16.00 -10.90 18.87
C ALA A 111 16.61 -11.89 17.85
N THR A 112 17.74 -12.51 18.19
CA THR A 112 18.42 -13.51 17.37
C THR A 112 17.62 -14.79 17.22
N LEU A 113 17.00 -15.29 18.30
CA LEU A 113 16.18 -16.52 18.27
C LEU A 113 14.87 -16.30 17.51
N SER A 114 14.24 -15.13 17.68
CA SER A 114 13.04 -14.77 16.93
C SER A 114 13.34 -14.73 15.43
N GLY A 115 14.42 -14.06 15.02
CA GLY A 115 14.86 -14.03 13.62
C GLY A 115 15.18 -15.42 13.06
N LEU A 116 15.85 -16.26 13.85
CA LEU A 116 16.18 -17.63 13.44
C LEU A 116 14.91 -18.49 13.26
N SER A 117 13.88 -18.29 14.10
CA SER A 117 12.60 -19.01 13.98
C SER A 117 11.81 -18.63 12.71
N MET A 118 12.01 -17.41 12.22
CA MET A 118 11.38 -16.90 11.00
C MET A 118 12.15 -17.26 9.71
N MET A 119 13.43 -17.62 9.85
CA MET A 119 14.32 -17.98 8.73
C MET A 119 13.75 -19.07 7.81
N PRO A 120 13.13 -20.16 8.30
CA PRO A 120 12.52 -21.17 7.42
C PRO A 120 11.43 -20.60 6.50
N GLY A 121 10.63 -19.65 7.01
CA GLY A 121 9.62 -18.96 6.21
C GLY A 121 10.24 -18.12 5.10
N GLY A 122 11.32 -17.39 5.41
CA GLY A 122 12.07 -16.60 4.42
C GLY A 122 12.71 -17.48 3.33
N ILE A 123 13.31 -18.61 3.71
CA ILE A 123 13.89 -19.57 2.76
C ILE A 123 12.80 -20.17 1.85
N ALA A 124 11.64 -20.55 2.41
CA ALA A 124 10.52 -21.04 1.63
C ALA A 124 10.04 -19.99 0.61
N MET A 125 9.94 -18.73 1.02
CA MET A 125 9.55 -17.62 0.15
C MET A 125 10.57 -17.38 -0.97
N LEU A 126 11.87 -17.46 -0.65
CA LEU A 126 12.97 -17.32 -1.62
C LEU A 126 12.94 -18.44 -2.66
N MET A 127 12.61 -19.67 -2.26
CA MET A 127 12.41 -20.78 -3.20
C MET A 127 11.12 -20.65 -4.02
N LEU A 128 10.05 -20.07 -3.46
CA LEU A 128 8.77 -19.89 -4.15
C LEU A 128 8.79 -18.76 -5.19
N MET A 129 9.59 -17.73 -4.99
CA MET A 129 9.73 -16.62 -5.96
C MET A 129 10.02 -17.09 -7.40
N PRO A 130 11.07 -17.88 -7.68
CA PRO A 130 11.32 -18.37 -9.04
C PRO A 130 10.18 -19.27 -9.54
N ILE A 131 9.58 -20.08 -8.67
CA ILE A 131 8.45 -20.96 -9.04
C ILE A 131 7.25 -20.12 -9.52
N SER A 132 6.91 -19.04 -8.82
CA SER A 132 5.84 -18.13 -9.26
C SER A 132 6.18 -17.43 -10.58
N GLY A 133 7.46 -17.08 -10.79
CA GLY A 133 7.93 -16.47 -12.03
C GLY A 133 7.79 -17.41 -13.24
N PHE A 134 8.17 -18.68 -13.07
CA PHE A 134 7.95 -19.71 -14.08
C PHE A 134 6.46 -19.99 -14.31
N ALA A 135 5.67 -20.07 -13.24
CA ALA A 135 4.22 -20.30 -13.33
C ALA A 135 3.51 -19.19 -14.13
N ALA A 136 3.87 -17.92 -13.92
CA ALA A 136 3.32 -16.78 -14.67
C ALA A 136 3.67 -16.79 -16.17
N GLY A 137 4.77 -17.47 -16.55
CA GLY A 137 5.16 -17.66 -17.96
C GLY A 137 4.41 -18.80 -18.66
N VAL A 138 3.87 -19.76 -17.90
CA VAL A 138 3.20 -20.97 -18.44
C VAL A 138 1.68 -20.88 -18.31
N ILE A 139 1.17 -20.25 -17.26
CA ILE A 139 -0.26 -20.10 -16.96
C ILE A 139 -0.67 -18.68 -17.33
N GLN A 140 -1.75 -18.54 -18.11
CA GLN A 140 -2.27 -17.21 -18.47
C GLN A 140 -2.64 -16.45 -17.18
N PRO A 141 -2.28 -15.15 -17.04
CA PRO A 141 -2.53 -14.34 -15.83
C PRO A 141 -3.99 -14.24 -15.38
N ARG A 142 -4.93 -14.70 -16.21
CA ARG A 142 -6.36 -14.80 -15.87
C ARG A 142 -6.67 -15.96 -14.92
N TYR A 143 -5.78 -16.96 -14.83
CA TYR A 143 -5.96 -18.19 -14.03
C TYR A 143 -4.95 -18.33 -12.88
N LEU A 144 -4.02 -17.38 -12.76
CA LEU A 144 -3.13 -17.23 -11.61
C LEU A 144 -3.83 -16.41 -10.52
#